data_AF-A0A6M8UDP7-F1
#
_entry.id   AF-A0A6M8UDP7-F1
#
_cell.length_a   1.000
_cell.length_b   1.000
_cell.length_c   1.000
_cell.angle_alpha   90.00
_cell.angle_beta   90.00
_cell.angle_gamma   90.00
#
_symmetry.space_group_name_H-M   'P 1'
#
loop_
_entity.id
_entity.type
_entity.pdbx_description
1 polymer ?
#
loop_
_entity_poly.entity_id
_entity_poly.type
_entity_poly.pdbx_seq_one_letter_code
_entity_poly.pdbx_strand_id
1 'polypeptide(L)'
;MELKIAAIALSTLIGMSTAQAADATSQAIATWSAVAKKDTTSKLVVTPLGSLTFQYAEGIKGFNSQKGLFDVTIAGDTTATAFKLTSRLVANTLTQLDTSGSTLEVGVKYNGAPIEKTTDTIMVNTASGILGGNLSALSAGYKTADRTYAQDAFTFFITGGTADGTTAITDFSKLPDGVWSGDVSVRFDATWTL
;
A
#
# COMPACT_ATOMS: atom_id res chain seq x y z
N MET A 1 41.27 21.31 -68.29
CA MET A 1 40.07 21.41 -67.43
C MET A 1 40.28 20.45 -66.29
N GLU A 2 40.62 20.98 -65.12
CA GLU A 2 41.04 20.21 -63.94
C GLU A 2 39.82 19.76 -63.13
N LEU A 3 39.66 18.45 -62.92
CA LEU A 3 38.73 17.92 -61.92
C LEU A 3 39.49 17.67 -60.61
N LYS A 4 39.28 18.53 -59.62
CA LYS A 4 39.75 18.31 -58.24
C LYS A 4 38.83 17.28 -57.57
N ILE A 5 39.31 16.05 -57.40
CA ILE A 5 38.63 15.02 -56.59
C ILE A 5 38.91 15.32 -55.13
N ALA A 6 37.91 15.82 -54.41
CA ALA A 6 37.96 15.96 -52.96
C ALA A 6 37.63 14.60 -52.32
N ALA A 7 38.61 13.99 -51.66
CA ALA A 7 38.40 12.81 -50.83
C ALA A 7 37.73 13.22 -49.51
N ILE A 8 36.46 12.85 -49.32
CA ILE A 8 35.75 13.00 -48.05
C ILE A 8 36.06 11.75 -47.22
N ALA A 9 36.85 11.93 -46.16
CA ALA A 9 37.08 10.90 -45.15
C ALA A 9 35.78 10.70 -44.34
N LEU A 10 35.15 9.55 -44.49
CA LEU A 10 34.01 9.14 -43.67
C LEU A 10 34.56 8.60 -42.35
N SER A 11 34.73 9.47 -41.35
CA SER A 11 35.03 9.05 -39.98
C SER A 11 33.78 8.39 -39.38
N THR A 12 33.81 7.06 -39.27
CA THR A 12 32.81 6.31 -38.51
C THR A 12 32.90 6.69 -37.04
N LEU A 13 32.01 7.58 -36.61
CA LEU A 13 31.76 7.84 -35.20
C LEU A 13 31.02 6.61 -34.64
N ILE A 14 31.77 5.66 -34.05
CA ILE A 14 31.18 4.62 -33.22
C ILE A 14 30.75 5.30 -31.92
N GLY A 15 29.57 5.91 -31.95
CA GLY A 15 28.88 6.28 -30.72
C GLY A 15 28.52 4.99 -30.00
N MET A 16 29.36 4.57 -29.06
CA MET A 16 28.92 3.66 -28.01
C MET A 16 27.90 4.45 -27.18
N SER A 17 26.63 4.43 -27.59
CA SER A 17 25.56 4.78 -26.67
C SER A 17 25.63 3.72 -25.57
N THR A 18 26.17 4.09 -24.41
CA THR A 18 25.91 3.35 -23.19
C THR A 18 24.40 3.42 -22.98
N ALA A 19 23.70 2.37 -23.41
CA ALA A 19 22.33 2.14 -23.00
C ALA A 19 22.39 2.03 -21.47
N GLN A 20 22.07 3.11 -20.78
CA GLN A 20 21.89 3.08 -19.33
C GLN A 20 20.73 2.12 -19.10
N ALA A 21 21.01 1.02 -18.42
CA ALA A 21 19.97 0.07 -18.04
C ALA A 21 18.99 0.83 -17.13
N ALA A 22 17.73 0.92 -17.54
CA ALA A 22 16.72 1.64 -16.79
C ALA A 22 16.14 0.74 -15.69
N ASP A 23 15.88 1.31 -14.52
CA ASP A 23 15.25 0.60 -13.41
C ASP A 23 13.94 -0.09 -13.85
N ALA A 24 13.76 -1.33 -13.42
CA ALA A 24 12.52 -2.06 -13.63
C ALA A 24 11.54 -1.75 -12.49
N THR A 25 10.28 -1.45 -12.81
CA THR A 25 9.24 -1.14 -11.82
C THR A 25 8.00 -2.02 -12.01
N SER A 26 7.33 -2.35 -10.90
CA SER A 26 6.08 -3.11 -10.88
C SER A 26 5.14 -2.58 -9.81
N GLN A 27 3.84 -2.66 -10.04
CA GLN A 27 2.81 -2.15 -9.14
C GLN A 27 1.73 -3.20 -8.89
N ALA A 28 1.25 -3.27 -7.65
CA ALA A 28 0.12 -4.09 -7.25
C ALA A 28 -0.78 -3.34 -6.26
N ILE A 29 -2.06 -3.72 -6.18
CA ILE A 29 -3.00 -3.18 -5.18
C ILE A 29 -3.56 -4.36 -4.38
N ALA A 30 -3.44 -4.29 -3.07
CA ALA A 30 -4.12 -5.19 -2.14
C ALA A 30 -5.37 -4.49 -1.59
N THR A 31 -6.50 -5.19 -1.63
CA THR A 31 -7.79 -4.67 -1.16
C THR A 31 -8.37 -5.59 -0.09
N TRP A 32 -8.80 -5.00 1.01
CA TRP A 32 -9.54 -5.66 2.07
C TRP A 32 -10.94 -5.08 2.15
N SER A 33 -11.96 -5.94 2.06
CA SER A 33 -13.32 -5.54 2.41
C SER A 33 -13.41 -5.34 3.92
N ALA A 34 -13.98 -4.22 4.32
CA ALA A 34 -14.09 -3.80 5.70
C ALA A 34 -15.54 -3.53 6.08
N VAL A 35 -15.90 -3.93 7.30
CA VAL A 35 -17.19 -3.64 7.92
C VAL A 35 -16.96 -3.02 9.27
N ALA A 36 -17.67 -1.95 9.60
CA ALA A 36 -17.69 -1.39 10.94
C ALA A 36 -19.12 -1.42 11.48
N LYS A 37 -19.29 -1.82 12.74
CA LYS A 37 -20.60 -1.87 13.40
C LYS A 37 -20.58 -1.07 14.70
N LYS A 38 -21.57 -0.17 14.84
CA LYS A 38 -21.93 0.49 16.09
C LYS A 38 -23.34 0.07 16.48
N ASP A 39 -23.44 -0.63 17.59
CA ASP A 39 -24.70 -1.18 18.10
C ASP A 39 -24.66 -1.06 19.62
N THR A 40 -25.30 -0.02 20.13
CA THR A 40 -25.30 0.32 21.55
C THR A 40 -26.56 -0.19 22.26
N THR A 41 -27.51 -0.74 21.51
CA THR A 41 -28.83 -1.15 22.01
C THR A 41 -28.95 -2.67 22.15
N SER A 42 -28.25 -3.45 21.33
CA SER A 42 -28.32 -4.91 21.35
C SER A 42 -27.49 -5.53 22.48
N LYS A 43 -28.03 -6.57 23.11
CA LYS A 43 -27.34 -7.34 24.17
C LYS A 43 -26.31 -8.34 23.64
N LEU A 44 -26.30 -8.64 22.34
CA LEU A 44 -25.39 -9.60 21.70
C LEU A 44 -25.06 -9.15 20.28
N VAL A 45 -23.77 -9.15 19.93
CA VAL A 45 -23.25 -8.85 18.59
C VAL A 45 -22.31 -9.97 18.16
N VAL A 46 -22.45 -10.45 16.92
CA VAL A 46 -21.63 -11.51 16.31
C VAL A 46 -20.99 -10.98 15.03
N THR A 47 -19.69 -11.26 14.86
CA THR A 47 -18.84 -10.68 13.80
C THR A 47 -18.07 -11.77 13.05
N PRO A 48 -18.12 -11.83 11.69
CA PRO A 48 -17.36 -12.79 10.89
C PRO A 48 -15.85 -12.43 10.78
N LEU A 49 -14.98 -13.44 10.59
CA LEU A 49 -13.52 -13.37 10.80
C LEU A 49 -12.66 -13.26 9.51
N GLY A 50 -13.25 -13.20 8.31
CA GLY A 50 -12.52 -13.18 7.03
C GLY A 50 -12.27 -11.80 6.40
N SER A 51 -12.90 -10.76 6.95
CA SER A 51 -12.84 -9.36 6.52
C SER A 51 -12.41 -8.48 7.70
N LEU A 52 -11.87 -7.29 7.43
CA LEU A 52 -11.53 -6.34 8.49
C LEU A 52 -12.84 -5.92 9.18
N THR A 53 -13.06 -6.34 10.42
CA THR A 53 -14.28 -5.95 11.14
C THR A 53 -13.99 -5.07 12.35
N PHE A 54 -14.57 -3.88 12.37
CA PHE A 54 -14.45 -2.92 13.45
C PHE A 54 -15.73 -2.94 14.30
N GLN A 55 -15.57 -3.10 15.61
CA GLN A 55 -16.66 -3.06 16.57
C GLN A 55 -16.47 -1.86 17.48
N TYR A 56 -17.51 -1.02 17.56
CA TYR A 56 -17.55 0.06 18.54
C TYR A 56 -17.67 -0.51 19.95
N ALA A 57 -16.83 -0.01 20.86
CA ALA A 57 -16.82 -0.36 22.27
C ALA A 57 -17.15 0.88 23.12
N GLU A 58 -18.34 0.88 23.74
CA GLU A 58 -18.88 1.98 24.54
C GLU A 58 -17.92 2.42 25.67
N GLY A 59 -17.30 1.46 26.36
CA GLY A 59 -16.41 1.74 27.50
C GLY A 59 -15.17 2.56 27.16
N ILE A 60 -14.75 2.58 25.89
CA ILE A 60 -13.62 3.40 25.40
C ILE A 60 -14.05 4.45 24.37
N LYS A 61 -15.36 4.55 24.09
CA LYS A 61 -15.96 5.41 23.08
C LYS A 61 -15.28 5.35 21.70
N GLY A 62 -14.84 4.16 21.30
CA GLY A 62 -14.05 3.98 20.08
C GLY A 62 -14.15 2.59 19.48
N PHE A 63 -13.64 2.46 18.26
CA PHE A 63 -13.55 1.18 17.57
C PHE A 63 -12.26 0.44 17.96
N ASN A 64 -12.31 -0.88 17.94
CA ASN A 64 -11.10 -1.69 18.05
C ASN A 64 -10.19 -1.56 16.81
N SER A 65 -8.97 -2.09 16.90
CA SER A 65 -8.06 -2.22 15.76
C SER A 65 -8.03 -3.65 15.24
N GLN A 66 -7.65 -3.82 13.97
CA GLN A 66 -7.55 -5.11 13.30
C GLN A 66 -6.17 -5.30 12.67
N LYS A 67 -5.69 -6.55 12.62
CA LYS A 67 -4.51 -6.91 11.81
C LYS A 67 -4.97 -7.53 10.50
N GLY A 68 -4.51 -7.01 9.38
CA GLY A 68 -4.72 -7.62 8.06
C GLY A 68 -3.39 -8.10 7.50
N LEU A 69 -3.29 -9.41 7.27
CA LEU A 69 -2.12 -10.04 6.64
C LEU A 69 -2.13 -9.75 5.14
N PHE A 70 -0.93 -9.65 4.57
CA PHE A 70 -0.72 -9.67 3.12
C PHE A 70 0.51 -10.49 2.77
N ASP A 71 0.42 -11.11 1.59
CA ASP A 71 1.51 -11.81 0.96
C ASP A 71 2.14 -10.94 -0.13
N VAL A 72 3.46 -11.00 -0.25
CA VAL A 72 4.20 -10.38 -1.35
C VAL A 72 5.02 -11.46 -2.03
N THR A 73 4.84 -11.59 -3.34
CA THR A 73 5.70 -12.45 -4.17
C THR A 73 6.31 -11.63 -5.30
N ILE A 74 7.65 -11.65 -5.38
CA ILE A 74 8.40 -10.97 -6.43
C ILE A 74 9.08 -11.99 -7.35
N ALA A 75 9.26 -11.64 -8.62
CA ALA A 75 10.21 -12.33 -9.48
C ALA A 75 11.60 -11.71 -9.25
N GLY A 76 12.63 -12.52 -9.06
CA GLY A 76 13.98 -12.00 -8.97
C GLY A 76 14.51 -11.51 -10.32
N ASP A 77 15.43 -10.55 -10.28
CA ASP A 77 16.17 -10.03 -11.42
C ASP A 77 17.67 -10.14 -11.12
N THR A 78 18.34 -11.11 -11.75
CA THR A 78 19.77 -11.38 -11.54
C THR A 78 20.70 -10.23 -11.91
N THR A 79 20.21 -9.23 -12.65
CA THR A 79 20.98 -8.06 -13.05
C THR A 79 20.82 -6.88 -12.08
N ALA A 80 19.86 -6.96 -11.15
CA ALA A 80 19.61 -5.89 -10.18
C ALA A 80 20.71 -5.78 -9.11
N THR A 81 21.09 -4.54 -8.81
CA THR A 81 22.05 -4.16 -7.77
C THR A 81 21.38 -3.64 -6.50
N ALA A 82 20.12 -3.21 -6.58
CA ALA A 82 19.30 -2.86 -5.42
C ALA A 82 17.80 -3.12 -5.64
N PHE A 83 17.05 -3.17 -4.53
CA PHE A 83 15.61 -3.34 -4.51
C PHE A 83 14.94 -2.40 -3.52
N LYS A 84 13.80 -1.83 -3.94
CA LYS A 84 12.95 -0.97 -3.13
C LYS A 84 11.50 -1.41 -3.25
N LEU A 85 10.82 -1.51 -2.11
CA LEU A 85 9.38 -1.74 -2.01
C LEU A 85 8.77 -0.63 -1.17
N THR A 86 7.75 0.04 -1.70
CA THR A 86 6.98 1.04 -0.98
C THR A 86 5.50 0.75 -1.00
N SER A 87 4.76 1.32 -0.05
CA SER A 87 3.30 1.24 0.03
C SER A 87 2.64 2.61 0.18
N ARG A 88 1.45 2.76 -0.40
CA ARG A 88 0.63 3.98 -0.32
C ARG A 88 -0.85 3.64 -0.20
N LEU A 89 -1.58 4.37 0.64
CA LEU A 89 -3.02 4.20 0.81
C LEU A 89 -3.76 4.74 -0.42
N VAL A 90 -4.77 4.02 -0.90
CA VAL A 90 -5.56 4.41 -2.08
C VAL A 90 -6.99 4.72 -1.66
N ALA A 91 -7.67 3.74 -1.08
CA ALA A 91 -9.05 3.84 -0.60
C ALA A 91 -9.11 3.43 0.87
N ASN A 92 -9.95 4.10 1.66
CA ASN A 92 -10.06 3.84 3.09
C ASN A 92 -11.37 4.36 3.71
N THR A 93 -12.37 4.68 2.90
CA THR A 93 -13.64 5.24 3.36
C THR A 93 -14.68 4.12 3.39
N LEU A 94 -15.32 3.95 4.55
CA LEU A 94 -16.49 3.08 4.72
C LEU A 94 -17.73 3.97 4.76
N THR A 95 -18.79 3.59 4.05
CA THR A 95 -20.05 4.34 4.01
C THR A 95 -21.13 3.55 4.72
N GLN A 96 -21.97 4.24 5.49
CA GLN A 96 -23.10 3.62 6.19
C GLN A 96 -24.09 3.05 5.19
N LEU A 97 -24.65 1.88 5.50
CA LEU A 97 -25.59 1.17 4.62
C LEU A 97 -27.02 1.74 4.65
N ASP A 98 -27.28 2.73 5.50
CA ASP A 98 -28.57 3.41 5.57
C ASP A 98 -28.59 4.69 4.71
N THR A 99 -29.57 5.57 4.94
CA THR A 99 -29.73 6.82 4.18
C THR A 99 -29.00 8.01 4.80
N SER A 100 -28.23 7.84 5.87
CA SER A 100 -27.57 8.96 6.57
C SER A 100 -26.44 9.58 5.73
N GLY A 101 -25.78 8.76 4.89
CA GLY A 101 -24.55 9.14 4.20
C GLY A 101 -23.31 9.19 5.09
N SER A 102 -23.42 8.83 6.37
CA SER A 102 -22.31 8.79 7.33
C SER A 102 -21.14 7.96 6.80
N THR A 103 -19.91 8.42 7.09
CA THR A 103 -18.69 7.71 6.71
C THR A 103 -17.78 7.45 7.89
N LEU A 104 -16.93 6.44 7.76
CA LEU A 104 -15.77 6.18 8.62
C LEU A 104 -14.50 6.14 7.78
N GLU A 105 -13.43 6.71 8.29
CA GLU A 105 -12.11 6.68 7.68
C GLU A 105 -11.23 5.65 8.40
N VAL A 106 -10.64 4.75 7.63
CA VAL A 106 -9.72 3.72 8.13
C VAL A 106 -8.28 4.22 7.99
N GLY A 107 -7.57 4.31 9.10
CA GLY A 107 -6.11 4.46 9.13
C GLY A 107 -5.43 3.11 8.97
N VAL A 108 -4.26 3.14 8.31
CA VAL A 108 -3.41 1.97 8.10
C VAL A 108 -2.02 2.27 8.66
N LYS A 109 -1.45 1.34 9.42
CA LYS A 109 -0.09 1.41 9.95
C LYS A 109 0.73 0.19 9.56
N TYR A 110 1.99 0.43 9.23
CA TYR A 110 3.02 -0.60 9.05
C TYR A 110 4.13 -0.39 10.08
N ASN A 111 4.37 -1.39 10.93
CA ASN A 111 5.35 -1.32 12.03
C ASN A 111 5.21 -0.06 12.91
N GLY A 112 3.97 0.39 13.13
CA GLY A 112 3.64 1.57 13.93
C GLY A 112 3.62 2.90 13.15
N ALA A 113 4.21 2.97 11.97
CA ALA A 113 4.22 4.17 11.11
C ALA A 113 2.97 4.22 10.21
N PRO A 114 2.38 5.40 9.98
CA PRO A 114 1.19 5.55 9.13
C PRO A 114 1.49 5.28 7.66
N ILE A 115 0.55 4.66 6.95
CA ILE A 115 0.51 4.60 5.48
C ILE A 115 -0.50 5.64 5.02
N GLU A 116 -0.05 6.62 4.23
CA GLU A 116 -0.84 7.78 3.81
C GLU A 116 -1.18 7.73 2.31
N LYS A 117 -2.10 8.60 1.88
CA LYS A 117 -2.47 8.74 0.46
C LYS A 117 -1.45 9.58 -0.35
N THR A 118 -0.72 10.45 0.32
CA THR A 118 0.13 11.48 -0.30
C THR A 118 1.58 11.06 -0.42
N THR A 119 2.06 10.18 0.47
CA THR A 119 3.47 9.83 0.61
C THR A 119 3.66 8.31 0.57
N ASP A 120 4.69 7.87 -0.16
CA ASP A 120 5.08 6.45 -0.17
C ASP A 120 5.82 6.10 1.12
N THR A 121 5.34 5.07 1.81
CA THR A 121 6.04 4.50 2.97
C THR A 121 7.03 3.44 2.51
N ILE A 122 8.30 3.55 2.90
CA ILE A 122 9.34 2.58 2.56
C ILE A 122 9.19 1.34 3.44
N MET A 123 9.08 0.17 2.79
CA MET A 123 9.01 -1.13 3.45
C MET A 123 10.32 -1.90 3.31
N VAL A 124 10.90 -1.88 2.10
CA VAL A 124 12.23 -2.41 1.80
C VAL A 124 12.99 -1.35 1.00
N ASN A 125 14.27 -1.17 1.32
CA ASN A 125 15.21 -0.40 0.52
C ASN A 125 16.63 -0.93 0.82
N THR A 126 17.11 -1.83 -0.03
CA THR A 126 18.40 -2.51 0.19
C THR A 126 19.58 -1.54 0.09
N ALA A 127 19.48 -0.50 -0.76
CA ALA A 127 20.52 0.53 -0.90
C ALA A 127 20.68 1.38 0.37
N SER A 128 19.61 1.52 1.16
CA SER A 128 19.62 2.22 2.46
C SER A 128 19.64 1.27 3.67
N GLY A 129 19.85 -0.03 3.47
CA GLY A 129 19.91 -1.02 4.54
C GLY A 129 18.57 -1.35 5.22
N ILE A 130 17.45 -0.92 4.65
CA ILE A 130 16.10 -1.23 5.18
C ILE A 130 15.68 -2.59 4.61
N LEU A 131 15.79 -3.64 5.42
CA LEU A 131 15.59 -5.02 4.94
C LEU A 131 14.13 -5.52 5.02
N GLY A 132 13.23 -4.78 5.67
CA GLY A 132 11.80 -5.09 5.68
C GLY A 132 11.31 -6.10 6.72
N GLY A 133 12.10 -6.48 7.72
CA GLY A 133 11.62 -7.30 8.84
C GLY A 133 11.07 -8.65 8.38
N ASN A 134 9.76 -8.89 8.54
CA ASN A 134 9.13 -10.12 8.04
C ASN A 134 9.19 -10.24 6.50
N LEU A 135 9.36 -9.13 5.79
CA LEU A 135 9.59 -9.09 4.34
C LEU A 135 11.06 -9.27 3.94
N SER A 136 11.96 -9.58 4.88
CA SER A 136 13.41 -9.68 4.61
C SER A 136 13.82 -10.75 3.60
N ALA A 137 13.01 -11.77 3.39
CA ALA A 137 13.22 -12.72 2.30
C ALA A 137 13.27 -12.01 0.94
N LEU A 138 12.44 -10.98 0.70
CA LEU A 138 12.44 -10.20 -0.54
C LEU A 138 13.78 -9.47 -0.77
N SER A 139 14.35 -8.90 0.31
CA SER A 139 15.65 -8.23 0.28
C SER A 139 16.82 -9.16 -0.06
N ALA A 140 16.68 -10.46 0.22
CA ALA A 140 17.67 -11.48 -0.15
C ALA A 140 17.42 -12.04 -1.55
N GLY A 141 16.14 -12.22 -1.93
CA GLY A 141 15.72 -12.92 -3.13
C GLY A 141 15.57 -12.05 -4.39
N TYR A 142 15.56 -10.72 -4.27
CA TYR A 142 15.29 -9.81 -5.40
C TYR A 142 16.25 -9.97 -6.58
N LYS A 143 17.47 -10.49 -6.35
CA LYS A 143 18.51 -10.70 -7.37
C LYS A 143 18.78 -12.16 -7.73
N THR A 144 17.84 -13.03 -7.38
CA THR A 144 17.90 -14.46 -7.75
C THR A 144 17.15 -14.69 -9.07
N ALA A 145 17.27 -15.89 -9.65
CA ALA A 145 16.50 -16.24 -10.85
C ALA A 145 15.05 -16.67 -10.54
N ASP A 146 14.78 -17.00 -9.27
CA ASP A 146 13.51 -17.59 -8.83
C ASP A 146 12.55 -16.54 -8.27
N ARG A 147 11.31 -16.96 -8.02
CA ARG A 147 10.33 -16.16 -7.29
C ARG A 147 10.59 -16.25 -5.79
N THR A 148 10.45 -15.11 -5.12
CA THR A 148 10.61 -15.02 -3.66
C THR A 148 9.31 -14.56 -3.03
N TYR A 149 8.93 -15.20 -1.93
CA TYR A 149 7.70 -14.95 -1.18
C TYR A 149 8.02 -14.45 0.23
N ALA A 150 7.21 -13.55 0.75
CA ALA A 150 7.18 -13.16 2.15
C ALA A 150 5.77 -12.73 2.56
N GLN A 151 5.50 -12.73 3.86
CA GLN A 151 4.24 -12.28 4.45
C GLN A 151 4.52 -11.23 5.52
N ASP A 152 3.64 -10.23 5.62
CA ASP A 152 3.61 -9.32 6.77
C ASP A 152 2.19 -8.83 7.05
N ALA A 153 2.04 -7.85 7.93
CA ALA A 153 0.75 -7.35 8.37
C ALA A 153 0.69 -5.82 8.44
N PHE A 154 -0.49 -5.27 8.12
CA PHE A 154 -0.86 -3.92 8.52
C PHE A 154 -1.74 -3.94 9.77
N THR A 155 -1.69 -2.85 10.53
CA THR A 155 -2.67 -2.56 11.56
C THR A 155 -3.66 -1.53 11.03
N PHE A 156 -4.94 -1.88 11.03
CA PHE A 156 -6.05 -1.04 10.60
C PHE A 156 -6.83 -0.54 11.82
N PHE A 157 -7.28 0.71 11.78
CA PHE A 157 -8.01 1.34 12.88
C PHE A 157 -8.87 2.49 12.35
N ILE A 158 -9.95 2.85 13.03
CA ILE A 158 -10.77 4.01 12.63
C ILE A 158 -10.09 5.29 13.11
N THR A 159 -9.82 6.22 12.19
CA THR A 159 -9.16 7.51 12.46
C THR A 159 -10.14 8.66 12.64
N GLY A 160 -11.30 8.56 12.01
CA GLY A 160 -12.32 9.60 12.00
C GLY A 160 -13.54 9.17 11.22
N GLY A 161 -14.49 10.09 11.04
CA GLY A 161 -15.68 9.84 10.25
C GLY A 161 -16.51 11.10 10.06
N THR A 162 -17.65 10.93 9.41
CA THR A 162 -18.66 11.98 9.25
C THR A 162 -20.02 11.47 9.69
N ALA A 163 -20.86 12.35 10.24
CA ALA A 163 -22.23 11.97 10.62
C ALA A 163 -23.19 11.85 9.41
N ASP A 164 -22.88 12.53 8.31
CA ASP A 164 -23.79 12.74 7.17
C ASP A 164 -23.07 12.72 5.79
N GLY A 165 -21.80 12.30 5.76
CA GLY A 165 -20.94 12.35 4.59
C GLY A 165 -20.08 13.61 4.48
N THR A 166 -20.34 14.62 5.31
CA THR A 166 -19.68 15.94 5.23
C THR A 166 -19.20 16.46 6.59
N THR A 167 -20.04 16.39 7.62
CA THR A 167 -19.77 16.90 8.96
C THR A 167 -18.78 15.99 9.67
N ALA A 168 -17.51 16.39 9.66
CA ALA A 168 -16.44 15.64 10.31
C ALA A 168 -16.67 15.53 11.82
N ILE A 169 -16.40 14.34 12.35
CA ILE A 169 -16.51 14.04 13.77
C ILE A 169 -15.25 13.32 14.27
N THR A 170 -14.85 13.67 15.49
CA THR A 170 -13.76 13.01 16.21
C THR A 170 -14.25 12.29 17.46
N ASP A 171 -15.48 12.59 17.90
CA ASP A 171 -16.18 11.88 18.96
C ASP A 171 -17.16 10.87 18.35
N PHE A 172 -16.73 9.61 18.27
CA PHE A 172 -17.49 8.53 17.65
C PHE A 172 -18.81 8.21 18.36
N SER A 173 -19.01 8.67 19.61
CA SER A 173 -20.31 8.50 20.30
C SER A 173 -21.44 9.26 19.60
N LYS A 174 -21.10 10.29 18.79
CA LYS A 174 -22.05 11.10 18.02
C LYS A 174 -22.47 10.47 16.70
N LEU A 175 -21.88 9.34 16.31
CA LEU A 175 -22.33 8.60 15.14
C LEU A 175 -23.71 7.98 15.37
N PRO A 176 -24.55 7.91 14.33
CA PRO A 176 -25.74 7.07 14.38
C PRO A 176 -25.35 5.61 14.68
N ASP A 177 -26.25 4.82 15.24
CA ASP A 177 -26.06 3.37 15.27
C ASP A 177 -26.23 2.81 13.86
N GLY A 178 -25.44 1.80 13.51
CA GLY A 178 -25.50 1.20 12.18
C GLY A 178 -24.26 0.43 11.75
N VAL A 179 -24.22 0.16 10.45
CA VAL A 179 -23.18 -0.62 9.78
C VAL A 179 -22.60 0.19 8.64
N TRP A 180 -21.28 0.35 8.62
CA TRP A 180 -20.53 0.91 7.51
C TRP A 180 -19.79 -0.19 6.78
N SER A 181 -19.69 -0.07 5.46
CA SER A 181 -18.88 -0.97 4.65
C SER A 181 -18.15 -0.22 3.54
N GLY A 182 -17.03 -0.79 3.14
CA GLY A 182 -16.23 -0.26 2.04
C GLY A 182 -14.94 -1.05 1.89
N ASP A 183 -14.16 -0.66 0.90
CA ASP A 183 -12.87 -1.26 0.64
C ASP A 183 -11.75 -0.38 1.19
N VAL A 184 -10.76 -1.03 1.80
CA VAL A 184 -9.49 -0.42 2.14
C VAL A 184 -8.44 -0.98 1.20
N SER A 185 -7.81 -0.11 0.41
CA SER A 185 -6.86 -0.50 -0.63
C SER A 185 -5.49 0.14 -0.40
N VAL A 186 -4.44 -0.67 -0.42
CA VAL A 186 -3.05 -0.23 -0.33
C VAL A 186 -2.33 -0.63 -1.62
N ARG A 187 -1.73 0.35 -2.28
CA ARG A 187 -0.87 0.15 -3.44
C ARG A 187 0.54 -0.18 -2.97
N PHE A 188 1.18 -1.10 -3.66
CA PHE A 188 2.59 -1.45 -3.51
C PHE A 188 3.32 -1.15 -4.81
N ASP A 189 4.48 -0.51 -4.70
CA ASP A 189 5.35 -0.18 -5.82
C ASP A 189 6.73 -0.82 -5.54
N ALA A 190 7.17 -1.67 -6.45
CA ALA A 190 8.45 -2.38 -6.39
C ALA A 190 9.39 -1.86 -7.48
N THR A 191 10.66 -1.64 -7.13
CA THR A 191 11.70 -1.13 -8.03
C THR A 191 12.96 -1.96 -7.90
N TRP A 192 13.49 -2.43 -9.02
CA TRP A 192 14.81 -3.03 -9.15
C TRP A 192 15.73 -2.04 -9.84
N THR A 193 16.80 -1.67 -9.16
CA THR A 193 17.85 -0.83 -9.73
C THR A 193 18.89 -1.72 -10.37
N LEU A 194 19.30 -1.38 -11.60
CA LEU A 194 20.28 -2.13 -12.40
C LEU A 194 21.68 -1.58 -12.18
#